data_AF-A0A7X7E3N5-F1
#
_entry.id   AF-A0A7X7E3N5-F1
#
_cell.length_a   1.000
_cell.length_b   1.000
_cell.length_c   1.000
_cell.angle_alpha   90.00
_cell.angle_beta   90.00
_cell.angle_gamma   90.00
#
_symmetry.space_group_name_H-M   'P 1'
#
loop_
_entity.id
_entity.type
_entity.pdbx_description
1 polymer ?
#
loop_
_entity_poly.entity_id
_entity_poly.type
_entity_poly.pdbx_seq_one_letter_code
_entity_poly.pdbx_strand_id
1 'polypeptide(L)'
;LVDTATDKFITDVAPGAYLADGSSFIHVDGEPGDELTMLKAVLNSTGDFDSVEQIHFYLDGTDLIRESETERIVLAENIHALQFQYGVYDLEKTLLTENGANVSHWIIENSAMITRDFTKNQFNVSGPTTGRVRLTTQSFANDSQNVWVQFRISASNGFPENLDSIKCVIRSVSQTLGSDKFKISGNEMKIKLPVPKNSVSYIGFEIGSKGAGVFKVENVKVIRADLGKYVWKDDPLPEEKRAVKAVRIHALIRSKDKVAINDQKPDTLGNVIVTCSGEYAWRKYIETVEVFNNGRF
;
A
#
# COMPACT_ATOMS: atom_id res chain seq x y z
N LEU A 1 -0.27 -2.03 18.96
CA LEU A 1 -0.73 -2.02 20.37
C LEU A 1 -0.36 -0.66 20.96
N VAL A 2 -1.18 -0.09 21.84
CA VAL A 2 -0.91 1.18 22.53
C VAL A 2 -0.54 0.84 23.97
N ASP A 3 0.60 1.34 24.43
CA ASP A 3 1.00 1.24 25.83
C ASP A 3 0.07 2.15 26.65
N THR A 4 -0.72 1.55 27.53
CA THR A 4 -1.71 2.27 28.35
C THR A 4 -1.08 3.14 29.44
N ALA A 5 0.20 2.96 29.76
CA ALA A 5 0.93 3.80 30.72
C ALA A 5 1.54 5.05 30.08
N THR A 6 1.92 4.98 28.80
CA THR A 6 2.58 6.09 28.10
C THR A 6 1.75 6.71 26.98
N ASP A 7 0.59 6.12 26.66
CA ASP A 7 -0.30 6.51 25.55
C ASP A 7 0.42 6.58 24.20
N LYS A 8 1.56 5.89 24.11
CA LYS A 8 2.38 5.77 22.89
C LYS A 8 2.08 4.44 22.22
N PHE A 9 2.17 4.43 20.90
CA PHE A 9 2.25 3.16 20.19
C PHE A 9 3.47 2.41 20.72
N ILE A 10 3.29 1.14 21.09
CA ILE A 10 4.41 0.25 21.40
C ILE A 10 5.23 0.15 20.11
N THR A 11 6.37 0.82 20.11
CA THR A 11 7.37 0.80 19.04
C THR A 11 8.38 -0.32 19.21
N ASP A 12 8.39 -0.98 20.37
CA ASP A 12 9.34 -2.05 20.66
C ASP A 12 8.86 -3.33 19.97
N VAL A 13 9.51 -3.57 18.84
CA VAL A 13 9.42 -4.77 18.03
C VAL A 13 9.93 -5.94 18.86
N ALA A 14 9.17 -7.03 18.92
CA ALA A 14 9.65 -8.31 19.43
C ALA A 14 10.83 -8.79 18.57
N PRO A 15 12.08 -8.74 19.05
CA PRO A 15 13.23 -9.18 18.26
C PRO A 15 13.06 -10.66 17.88
N GLY A 16 13.21 -10.98 16.60
CA GLY A 16 13.06 -12.36 16.08
C GLY A 16 11.68 -12.75 15.58
N ALA A 17 10.65 -11.89 15.71
CA ALA A 17 9.32 -12.13 15.12
C ALA A 17 9.23 -11.75 13.62
N TYR A 18 10.37 -11.44 13.00
CA TYR A 18 10.50 -11.03 11.61
C TYR A 18 11.85 -11.49 11.04
N LEU A 19 11.88 -11.70 9.73
CA LEU A 19 13.05 -12.09 8.97
C LEU A 19 13.83 -10.87 8.48
N ALA A 20 15.01 -11.08 7.88
CA ALA A 20 15.82 -10.01 7.32
C ALA A 20 15.11 -9.19 6.23
N ASP A 21 14.09 -9.74 5.58
CA ASP A 21 13.24 -9.05 4.60
C ASP A 21 12.07 -8.27 5.23
N GLY A 22 11.97 -8.27 6.55
CA GLY A 22 10.91 -7.60 7.33
C GLY A 22 9.58 -8.34 7.35
N SER A 23 9.48 -9.53 6.73
CA SER A 23 8.28 -10.36 6.79
C SER A 23 8.26 -11.28 8.01
N SER A 24 7.09 -11.80 8.35
CA SER A 24 6.90 -12.76 9.43
C SER A 24 6.57 -14.16 8.92
N PHE A 25 6.96 -14.52 7.70
CA PHE A 25 6.64 -15.82 7.13
C PHE A 25 7.70 -16.33 6.13
N ILE A 26 7.80 -17.65 6.01
CA ILE A 26 8.60 -18.37 5.01
C ILE A 26 7.63 -19.24 4.21
N HIS A 27 7.81 -19.24 2.90
CA HIS A 27 7.01 -19.98 1.95
C HIS A 27 7.92 -20.89 1.15
N VAL A 28 7.48 -22.14 0.96
CA VAL A 28 8.12 -23.10 0.06
C VAL A 28 7.05 -23.70 -0.85
N ASP A 29 7.22 -23.55 -2.16
CA ASP A 29 6.38 -24.23 -3.15
C ASP A 29 6.57 -25.75 -3.04
N GLY A 30 5.47 -26.49 -3.13
CA GLY A 30 5.51 -27.95 -3.10
C GLY A 30 4.40 -28.59 -3.93
N GLU A 31 4.66 -29.80 -4.42
CA GLU A 31 3.70 -30.58 -5.20
C GLU A 31 3.39 -31.91 -4.48
N PRO A 32 2.14 -32.19 -4.05
CA PRO A 32 0.93 -31.40 -4.30
C PRO A 32 0.62 -30.31 -3.25
N GLY A 33 1.52 -30.08 -2.28
CA GLY A 33 1.28 -29.18 -1.15
C GLY A 33 2.42 -28.23 -0.88
N ASP A 34 2.12 -26.94 -0.85
CA ASP A 34 3.03 -25.91 -0.36
C ASP A 34 3.23 -26.01 1.15
N GLU A 35 4.34 -25.44 1.62
CA GLU A 35 4.64 -25.26 3.02
C GLU A 35 4.63 -23.77 3.38
N LEU A 36 4.06 -23.45 4.54
CA LEU A 36 4.04 -22.09 5.09
C LEU A 36 4.52 -22.13 6.55
N THR A 37 5.62 -21.45 6.83
CA THR A 37 6.06 -21.17 8.21
C THR A 37 5.70 -19.74 8.57
N MET A 38 5.05 -19.53 9.71
CA MET A 38 4.76 -18.22 10.27
C MET A 38 5.54 -17.98 11.56
N LEU A 39 6.14 -16.81 11.68
CA LEU A 39 6.74 -16.30 12.91
C LEU A 39 5.69 -15.52 13.69
N LYS A 40 5.37 -15.98 14.90
CA LYS A 40 4.34 -15.40 15.75
C LYS A 40 4.94 -14.93 17.07
N ALA A 41 4.78 -13.65 17.38
CA ALA A 41 5.03 -13.17 18.74
C ALA A 41 3.97 -13.72 19.70
N VAL A 42 4.42 -14.33 20.79
CA VAL A 42 3.61 -14.78 21.92
C VAL A 42 3.65 -13.70 22.98
N LEU A 43 2.47 -13.36 23.49
CA LEU A 43 2.30 -12.41 24.59
C LEU A 43 1.97 -13.18 25.86
N ASN A 44 2.50 -12.73 26.99
CA ASN A 44 2.13 -13.27 28.29
C ASN A 44 0.74 -12.77 28.73
N SER A 45 0.30 -13.15 29.93
CA SER A 45 -1.01 -12.76 30.47
C SER A 45 -1.18 -11.26 30.74
N THR A 46 -0.09 -10.48 30.79
CA THR A 46 -0.12 -9.02 30.93
C THR A 46 -0.11 -8.29 29.59
N GLY A 47 0.01 -9.03 28.47
CA GLY A 47 0.08 -8.48 27.13
C GLY A 47 1.48 -8.04 26.71
N ASP A 48 2.50 -8.36 27.51
CA ASP A 48 3.90 -8.09 27.19
C ASP A 48 4.47 -9.21 26.33
N PHE A 49 5.50 -8.89 25.55
CA PHE A 49 6.24 -9.88 24.77
C PHE A 49 6.84 -10.96 25.68
N ASP A 50 6.65 -12.22 25.29
CA ASP A 50 7.16 -13.38 26.01
C ASP A 50 8.17 -14.17 25.17
N SER A 51 7.75 -14.59 23.97
CA SER A 51 8.57 -15.44 23.08
C SER A 51 8.13 -15.30 21.62
N VAL A 52 8.91 -15.90 20.71
CA VAL A 52 8.52 -16.09 19.31
C VAL A 52 8.29 -17.57 19.06
N GLU A 53 7.13 -17.91 18.55
CA GLU A 53 6.75 -19.26 18.14
C GLU A 53 6.88 -19.34 16.61
N GLN A 54 7.53 -20.40 16.11
CA GLN A 54 7.48 -20.76 14.70
C GLN A 54 6.37 -21.78 14.51
N ILE A 55 5.43 -21.48 13.61
CA ILE A 55 4.32 -22.38 13.29
C ILE A 55 4.44 -22.79 11.83
N HIS A 56 4.65 -24.07 11.61
CA HIS A 56 4.78 -24.68 10.30
C HIS A 56 3.45 -25.34 9.87
N PHE A 57 3.00 -25.02 8.66
CA PHE A 57 1.83 -25.61 8.02
C PHE A 57 2.28 -26.35 6.76
N TYR A 58 1.96 -27.64 6.69
CA TYR A 58 2.35 -28.50 5.56
C TYR A 58 1.40 -29.71 5.44
N LEU A 59 1.48 -30.45 4.33
CA LEU A 59 0.79 -31.72 4.16
C LEU A 59 1.68 -32.90 4.57
N ASP A 60 1.20 -33.72 5.50
CA ASP A 60 1.78 -35.05 5.78
C ASP A 60 0.88 -36.11 5.13
N GLY A 61 1.27 -36.52 3.92
CA GLY A 61 0.39 -37.30 3.05
C GLY A 61 -0.82 -36.47 2.63
N THR A 62 -1.99 -36.78 3.21
CA THR A 62 -3.24 -36.04 2.96
C THR A 62 -3.74 -35.26 4.18
N ASP A 63 -2.95 -35.22 5.25
CA ASP A 63 -3.34 -34.54 6.48
C ASP A 63 -2.68 -33.16 6.50
N LEU A 64 -3.48 -32.12 6.69
CA LEU A 64 -2.99 -30.76 6.92
C LEU A 64 -2.49 -30.67 8.35
N ILE A 65 -1.19 -30.50 8.51
CA ILE A 65 -0.52 -30.43 9.79
C ILE A 65 -0.28 -28.95 10.15
N ARG A 66 -0.52 -28.63 11.43
CA ARG A 66 0.06 -27.47 12.12
C ARG A 66 1.08 -27.99 13.11
N GLU A 67 2.34 -27.64 12.93
CA GLU A 67 3.43 -28.02 13.82
C GLU A 67 4.10 -26.77 14.40
N SER A 68 4.44 -26.84 15.68
CA SER A 68 5.27 -25.88 16.40
C SER A 68 6.33 -26.66 17.18
N GLU A 69 7.27 -25.97 17.83
CA GLU A 69 8.32 -26.63 18.62
C GLU A 69 7.79 -27.58 19.71
N THR A 70 6.56 -27.36 20.20
CA THR A 70 5.99 -28.09 21.34
C THR A 70 4.77 -28.93 21.01
N GLU A 71 4.19 -28.74 19.83
CA GLU A 71 2.88 -29.31 19.50
C GLU A 71 2.76 -29.60 18.01
N ARG A 72 2.26 -30.79 17.67
CA ARG A 72 1.86 -31.21 16.32
C ARG A 72 0.38 -31.56 16.31
N ILE A 73 -0.40 -30.87 15.49
CA ILE A 73 -1.85 -31.02 15.38
C ILE A 73 -2.22 -31.36 13.93
N VAL A 74 -3.13 -32.33 13.75
CA VAL A 74 -3.82 -32.54 12.47
C VAL A 74 -5.03 -31.58 12.42
N LEU A 75 -4.98 -30.59 11.52
CA LEU A 75 -6.06 -29.61 11.35
C LEU A 75 -7.20 -30.13 10.48
N ALA A 76 -6.86 -30.89 9.44
CA ALA A 76 -7.82 -31.48 8.52
C ALA A 76 -7.24 -32.74 7.87
N GLU A 77 -8.11 -33.69 7.53
CA GLU A 77 -7.76 -34.92 6.80
C GLU A 77 -8.26 -34.84 5.36
N ASN A 78 -7.69 -35.67 4.48
CA ASN A 78 -8.07 -35.80 3.06
C ASN A 78 -7.88 -34.52 2.24
N ILE A 79 -6.89 -33.70 2.60
CA ILE A 79 -6.40 -32.59 1.81
C ILE A 79 -5.39 -33.14 0.81
N HIS A 80 -5.79 -33.19 -0.45
CA HIS A 80 -5.01 -33.79 -1.53
C HIS A 80 -4.02 -32.82 -2.16
N ALA A 81 -4.29 -31.52 -2.07
CA ALA A 81 -3.38 -30.48 -2.50
C ALA A 81 -3.64 -29.20 -1.70
N LEU A 82 -2.58 -28.44 -1.44
CA LEU A 82 -2.60 -27.21 -0.66
C LEU A 82 -1.72 -26.17 -1.36
N GLN A 83 -2.25 -24.97 -1.59
CA GLN A 83 -1.53 -23.90 -2.27
C GLN A 83 -1.79 -22.55 -1.60
N PHE A 84 -0.76 -21.70 -1.52
CA PHE A 84 -0.88 -20.37 -0.96
C PHE A 84 -0.70 -19.29 -2.03
N GLN A 85 -1.48 -18.22 -1.94
CA GLN A 85 -1.24 -16.99 -2.70
C GLN A 85 -1.18 -15.81 -1.75
N TYR A 86 -0.28 -14.88 -1.99
CA TYR A 86 -0.02 -13.77 -1.11
C TYR A 86 -0.58 -12.48 -1.69
N GLY A 87 -1.46 -11.84 -0.92
CA GLY A 87 -2.03 -10.55 -1.23
C GLY A 87 -1.07 -9.44 -0.82
N VAL A 88 -0.29 -8.95 -1.78
CA VAL A 88 0.66 -7.87 -1.59
C VAL A 88 -0.08 -6.54 -1.70
N TYR A 89 -0.02 -5.71 -0.66
CA TYR A 89 -0.36 -4.30 -0.83
C TYR A 89 0.72 -3.64 -1.68
N ASP A 90 0.27 -2.89 -2.67
CA ASP A 90 1.14 -2.01 -3.43
C ASP A 90 1.83 -1.07 -2.45
N LEU A 91 3.12 -1.29 -2.15
CA LEU A 91 3.88 -0.49 -1.19
C LEU A 91 3.64 0.99 -1.45
N GLU A 92 3.53 1.83 -0.41
CA GLU A 92 3.38 3.29 -0.57
C GLU A 92 4.53 3.81 -1.46
N LYS A 93 4.24 3.90 -2.76
CA LYS A 93 5.23 4.28 -3.74
C LYS A 93 5.25 5.78 -3.75
N THR A 94 6.38 6.34 -3.37
CA THR A 94 6.65 7.74 -3.62
C THR A 94 6.77 7.91 -5.13
N LEU A 95 5.77 8.55 -5.73
CA LEU A 95 5.70 8.75 -7.16
C LEU A 95 6.46 10.02 -7.57
N LEU A 96 6.51 11.00 -6.67
CA LEU A 96 7.23 12.24 -6.85
C LEU A 96 7.64 12.81 -5.49
N THR A 97 8.85 13.34 -5.39
CA THR A 97 9.32 14.15 -4.26
C THR A 97 10.00 15.39 -4.79
N GLU A 98 9.62 16.55 -4.27
CA GLU A 98 10.28 17.84 -4.46
C GLU A 98 10.45 18.49 -3.07
N ASN A 99 11.64 18.31 -2.49
CA ASN A 99 12.01 18.84 -1.18
C ASN A 99 12.60 20.24 -1.30
N GLY A 100 11.83 21.19 -1.82
CA GLY A 100 12.24 22.59 -1.90
C GLY A 100 13.43 22.88 -2.86
N ALA A 101 13.21 23.86 -3.73
CA ALA A 101 14.23 24.70 -4.37
C ALA A 101 15.27 24.04 -5.30
N ASN A 102 14.88 23.14 -6.21
CA ASN A 102 15.53 23.23 -7.53
C ASN A 102 14.82 24.29 -8.38
N VAL A 103 15.58 25.30 -8.77
CA VAL A 103 15.10 26.60 -9.29
C VAL A 103 14.40 26.47 -10.64
N SER A 104 14.74 25.44 -11.42
CA SER A 104 14.16 25.14 -12.73
C SER A 104 12.87 24.33 -12.67
N HIS A 105 12.43 23.92 -11.48
CA HIS A 105 11.34 22.95 -11.36
C HIS A 105 9.95 23.57 -11.31
N TRP A 106 9.80 24.90 -11.31
CA TRP A 106 8.49 25.55 -11.23
C TRP A 106 8.22 26.44 -12.43
N ILE A 107 7.00 26.35 -12.99
CA ILE A 107 6.50 27.22 -14.05
C ILE A 107 5.27 27.97 -13.54
N ILE A 108 5.20 29.26 -13.90
CA ILE A 108 4.01 30.10 -13.71
C ILE A 108 3.22 30.08 -15.02
N GLU A 109 1.92 29.81 -14.94
CA GLU A 109 1.03 29.77 -16.09
C GLU A 109 -0.18 30.68 -15.85
N ASN A 110 -0.68 31.24 -16.96
CA ASN A 110 -1.93 31.99 -17.01
C ASN A 110 -1.98 33.23 -16.09
N SER A 111 -0.84 33.81 -15.71
CA SER A 111 -0.79 35.11 -15.04
C SER A 111 0.52 35.84 -15.28
N ALA A 112 0.43 37.11 -15.65
CA ALA A 112 1.56 38.03 -15.66
C ALA A 112 1.79 38.73 -14.30
N MET A 113 0.85 38.58 -13.35
CA MET A 113 0.90 39.20 -12.02
C MET A 113 1.49 38.30 -10.96
N ILE A 114 1.67 37.01 -11.25
CA ILE A 114 2.43 36.08 -10.43
C ILE A 114 3.87 36.09 -10.96
N THR A 115 4.82 36.39 -10.08
CA THR A 115 6.25 36.35 -10.39
C THR A 115 6.95 35.46 -9.36
N ARG A 116 8.10 34.87 -9.73
CA ARG A 116 8.92 34.09 -8.81
C ARG A 116 10.06 34.97 -8.30
N ASP A 117 10.21 35.06 -6.99
CA ASP A 117 11.45 35.54 -6.36
C ASP A 117 12.32 34.31 -6.08
N PHE A 118 13.33 34.15 -6.93
CA PHE A 118 14.27 33.03 -6.89
C PHE A 118 15.20 33.07 -5.66
N THR A 119 15.44 34.25 -5.08
CA THR A 119 16.31 34.38 -3.91
C THR A 119 15.62 33.95 -2.62
N LYS A 120 14.30 34.17 -2.55
CA LYS A 120 13.49 33.86 -1.35
C LYS A 120 12.63 32.60 -1.48
N ASN A 121 12.74 31.91 -2.62
CA ASN A 121 11.93 30.73 -2.96
C ASN A 121 10.43 30.93 -2.78
N GLN A 122 9.95 32.10 -3.21
CA GLN A 122 8.57 32.51 -3.04
C GLN A 122 7.97 32.99 -4.36
N PHE A 123 6.65 33.02 -4.38
CA PHE A 123 5.87 33.63 -5.44
C PHE A 123 5.29 34.94 -4.94
N ASN A 124 5.47 36.00 -5.71
CA ASN A 124 4.92 37.32 -5.46
C ASN A 124 3.71 37.52 -6.37
N VAL A 125 2.61 37.98 -5.79
CA VAL A 125 1.40 38.38 -6.51
C VAL A 125 1.30 39.90 -6.43
N SER A 126 1.31 40.59 -7.56
CA SER A 126 1.33 42.06 -7.61
C SER A 126 -0.06 42.71 -7.55
N GLY A 127 -1.14 41.95 -7.69
CA GLY A 127 -2.51 42.47 -7.68
C GLY A 127 -3.58 41.38 -7.85
N PRO A 128 -4.86 41.77 -8.04
CA PRO A 128 -5.95 40.83 -8.27
C PRO A 128 -5.67 39.96 -9.51
N THR A 129 -5.66 38.63 -9.36
CA THR A 129 -5.31 37.74 -10.45
C THR A 129 -5.82 36.32 -10.19
N THR A 130 -5.95 35.55 -11.27
CA THR A 130 -5.97 34.10 -11.21
C THR A 130 -4.75 33.57 -11.95
N GLY A 131 -4.15 32.49 -11.46
CA GLY A 131 -2.99 31.90 -12.10
C GLY A 131 -2.63 30.55 -11.50
N ARG A 132 -1.60 29.91 -12.06
CA ARG A 132 -1.14 28.61 -11.61
C ARG A 132 0.37 28.61 -11.45
N VAL A 133 0.84 27.94 -10.40
CA VAL A 133 2.24 27.55 -10.26
C VAL A 133 2.32 26.04 -10.27
N ARG A 134 3.15 25.45 -11.13
CA ARG A 134 3.23 23.98 -11.25
C ARG A 134 4.66 23.48 -11.34
N LEU A 135 4.86 22.21 -11.00
CA LEU A 135 6.13 21.54 -11.25
C LEU A 135 6.36 21.31 -12.75
N THR A 136 7.63 21.35 -13.17
CA THR A 136 8.08 20.97 -14.52
C THR A 136 8.10 19.48 -14.70
N THR A 137 8.36 18.73 -13.63
CA THR A 137 8.33 17.26 -13.62
C THR A 137 6.98 16.76 -14.11
N GLN A 138 7.04 15.93 -15.14
CA GLN A 138 5.90 15.32 -15.79
C GLN A 138 5.92 13.82 -15.53
N SER A 139 4.73 13.24 -15.38
CA SER A 139 4.41 11.81 -15.45
C SER A 139 4.68 11.01 -14.17
N PHE A 140 3.68 11.00 -13.29
CA PHE A 140 3.63 10.10 -12.13
C PHE A 140 2.30 9.31 -12.03
N ALA A 141 1.30 9.63 -12.87
CA ALA A 141 -0.03 9.01 -12.89
C ALA A 141 -0.23 7.98 -14.01
N ASN A 142 0.69 7.02 -14.13
CA ASN A 142 0.69 6.04 -15.24
C ASN A 142 -0.48 5.03 -15.21
N ASP A 143 -1.20 4.96 -14.10
CA ASP A 143 -2.40 4.14 -13.90
C ASP A 143 -3.47 4.93 -13.13
N SER A 144 -4.72 4.47 -13.22
CA SER A 144 -5.82 5.04 -12.44
C SER A 144 -5.63 4.68 -10.97
N GLN A 145 -5.49 5.67 -10.10
CA GLN A 145 -5.10 5.48 -8.71
C GLN A 145 -5.55 6.64 -7.83
N ASN A 146 -5.70 6.39 -6.54
CA ASN A 146 -5.73 7.46 -5.55
C ASN A 146 -4.29 7.89 -5.23
N VAL A 147 -4.05 9.18 -5.05
CA VAL A 147 -2.78 9.72 -4.57
C VAL A 147 -2.97 10.61 -3.35
N TRP A 148 -1.98 10.60 -2.46
CA TRP A 148 -1.82 11.57 -1.40
C TRP A 148 -0.84 12.61 -1.88
N VAL A 149 -1.27 13.86 -1.86
CA VAL A 149 -0.38 15.00 -2.08
C VAL A 149 -0.08 15.63 -0.74
N GLN A 150 1.17 15.52 -0.32
CA GLN A 150 1.71 16.16 0.87
C GLN A 150 2.48 17.40 0.46
N PHE A 151 2.26 18.52 1.16
CA PHE A 151 2.90 19.80 0.84
C PHE A 151 2.74 20.79 2.00
N ARG A 152 3.57 21.82 2.03
CA ARG A 152 3.42 22.97 2.92
C ARG A 152 3.27 24.23 2.09
N ILE A 153 2.25 25.03 2.39
CA ILE A 153 2.11 26.36 1.82
C ILE A 153 2.02 27.38 2.95
N SER A 154 2.86 28.41 2.85
CA SER A 154 2.87 29.56 3.74
C SER A 154 2.58 30.84 2.95
N ALA A 155 1.98 31.82 3.60
CA ALA A 155 1.58 33.08 2.99
C ALA A 155 1.94 34.24 3.91
N SER A 156 2.35 35.37 3.32
CA SER A 156 2.78 36.57 4.04
C SER A 156 2.42 37.84 3.27
N ASN A 157 2.72 39.01 3.85
CA ASN A 157 2.48 40.33 3.25
C ASN A 157 1.01 40.53 2.80
N GLY A 158 0.05 40.27 3.68
CA GLY A 158 -1.39 40.45 3.41
C GLY A 158 -2.01 39.39 2.50
N PHE A 159 -1.22 38.44 1.98
CA PHE A 159 -1.73 37.40 1.09
C PHE A 159 -2.81 36.49 1.69
N PRO A 160 -2.79 36.12 2.99
CA PRO A 160 -3.89 35.35 3.59
C PRO A 160 -5.25 36.04 3.47
N GLU A 161 -5.30 37.37 3.59
CA GLU A 161 -6.52 38.18 3.51
C GLU A 161 -6.94 38.43 2.05
N ASN A 162 -5.95 38.57 1.16
CA ASN A 162 -6.16 38.79 -0.26
C ASN A 162 -6.44 37.50 -1.04
N LEU A 163 -6.21 36.33 -0.46
CA LEU A 163 -6.46 35.05 -1.11
C LEU A 163 -7.97 34.81 -1.28
N ASP A 164 -8.42 34.70 -2.53
CA ASP A 164 -9.79 34.30 -2.83
C ASP A 164 -9.95 32.78 -2.80
N SER A 165 -9.03 32.07 -3.45
CA SER A 165 -9.02 30.61 -3.45
C SER A 165 -7.65 30.04 -3.73
N ILE A 166 -7.40 28.85 -3.18
CA ILE A 166 -6.26 28.03 -3.56
C ILE A 166 -6.72 26.59 -3.72
N LYS A 167 -6.22 25.92 -4.77
CA LYS A 167 -6.46 24.51 -5.04
C LYS A 167 -5.16 23.81 -5.34
N CYS A 168 -4.99 22.62 -4.79
CA CYS A 168 -3.98 21.71 -5.32
C CYS A 168 -4.60 21.01 -6.51
N VAL A 169 -3.86 20.92 -7.60
CA VAL A 169 -4.31 20.33 -8.86
C VAL A 169 -3.28 19.34 -9.38
N ILE A 170 -3.78 18.22 -9.90
CA ILE A 170 -3.05 17.32 -10.77
C ILE A 170 -3.70 17.43 -12.13
N ARG A 171 -2.91 17.71 -13.17
CA ARG A 171 -3.42 17.98 -14.50
C ARG A 171 -2.60 17.26 -15.56
N SER A 172 -3.23 17.03 -16.70
CA SER A 172 -2.53 16.77 -17.96
C SER A 172 -2.40 18.06 -18.76
N VAL A 173 -1.83 17.98 -19.96
CA VAL A 173 -1.72 19.13 -20.88
C VAL A 173 -3.09 19.77 -21.13
N SER A 174 -4.16 18.98 -21.24
CA SER A 174 -5.49 19.46 -21.67
C SER A 174 -6.55 19.53 -20.56
N GLN A 175 -6.40 18.83 -19.44
CA GLN A 175 -7.47 18.71 -18.44
C GLN A 175 -6.98 18.62 -17.00
N THR A 176 -7.87 18.90 -16.05
CA THR A 176 -7.66 18.58 -14.63
C THR A 176 -8.00 17.11 -14.38
N LEU A 177 -7.03 16.38 -13.82
CA LEU A 177 -7.17 14.96 -13.49
C LEU A 177 -7.69 14.76 -12.06
N GLY A 178 -7.29 15.64 -11.13
CA GLY A 178 -7.76 15.66 -9.76
C GLY A 178 -7.47 17.00 -9.11
N SER A 179 -8.33 17.47 -8.23
CA SER A 179 -8.11 18.73 -7.52
C SER A 179 -8.88 18.79 -6.21
N ASP A 180 -8.33 19.51 -5.24
CA ASP A 180 -9.06 19.87 -4.03
C ASP A 180 -8.70 21.27 -3.54
N LYS A 181 -9.68 21.96 -2.95
CA LYS A 181 -9.47 23.28 -2.33
C LYS A 181 -9.00 23.10 -0.90
N PHE A 182 -8.16 24.01 -0.42
CA PHE A 182 -7.72 24.00 0.97
C PHE A 182 -7.55 25.42 1.51
N LYS A 183 -7.38 25.55 2.83
CA LYS A 183 -7.01 26.81 3.48
C LYS A 183 -5.52 26.79 3.79
N ILE A 184 -4.83 27.90 3.54
CA ILE A 184 -3.41 28.03 3.89
C ILE A 184 -3.29 28.06 5.41
N SER A 185 -2.49 27.14 5.97
CA SER A 185 -2.25 27.02 7.41
C SER A 185 -0.80 27.27 7.81
N GLY A 186 0.14 27.29 6.86
CA GLY A 186 1.58 27.30 7.14
C GLY A 186 2.14 25.95 7.61
N ASN A 187 1.28 25.04 8.06
CA ASN A 187 1.62 23.66 8.42
C ASN A 187 1.68 22.78 7.19
N GLU A 188 2.30 21.61 7.36
CA GLU A 188 2.21 20.56 6.35
C GLU A 188 0.78 20.03 6.23
N MET A 189 0.34 19.82 4.99
CA MET A 189 -0.99 19.34 4.65
C MET A 189 -0.89 18.11 3.77
N LYS A 190 -1.88 17.24 3.88
CA LYS A 190 -2.00 16.01 3.10
C LYS A 190 -3.42 15.90 2.56
N ILE A 191 -3.58 15.84 1.24
CA ILE A 191 -4.90 15.74 0.58
C ILE A 191 -4.96 14.48 -0.29
N LYS A 192 -6.13 13.83 -0.33
CA LYS A 192 -6.35 12.65 -1.18
C LYS A 192 -7.01 13.08 -2.48
N LEU A 193 -6.41 12.71 -3.61
CA LEU A 193 -6.97 12.99 -4.93
C LEU A 193 -7.15 11.68 -5.71
N PRO A 194 -8.34 11.36 -6.23
CA PRO A 194 -8.49 10.35 -7.26
C PRO A 194 -7.91 10.88 -8.58
N VAL A 195 -7.06 10.09 -9.23
CA VAL A 195 -6.39 10.49 -10.48
C VAL A 195 -6.56 9.38 -11.52
N PRO A 196 -7.23 9.64 -12.65
CA PRO A 196 -7.31 8.67 -13.74
C PRO A 196 -5.95 8.50 -14.43
N LYS A 197 -5.75 7.34 -15.06
CA LYS A 197 -4.57 7.04 -15.88
C LYS A 197 -4.27 8.16 -16.87
N ASN A 198 -3.01 8.63 -16.87
CA ASN A 198 -2.54 9.61 -17.84
C ASN A 198 -1.03 9.49 -18.10
N SER A 199 -0.62 9.58 -19.37
CA SER A 199 0.79 9.52 -19.76
C SER A 199 1.58 10.77 -19.36
N VAL A 200 0.90 11.91 -19.22
CA VAL A 200 1.51 13.18 -18.81
C VAL A 200 0.70 13.79 -17.69
N SER A 201 1.31 13.86 -16.51
CA SER A 201 0.70 14.45 -15.32
C SER A 201 1.67 15.41 -14.64
N TYR A 202 1.19 16.57 -14.23
CA TYR A 202 1.95 17.51 -13.41
C TYR A 202 1.11 17.94 -12.22
N ILE A 203 1.80 18.24 -11.13
CA ILE A 203 1.21 18.80 -9.92
C ILE A 203 1.39 20.32 -9.92
N GLY A 204 0.40 21.04 -9.44
CA GLY A 204 0.50 22.47 -9.24
C GLY A 204 -0.55 23.00 -8.26
N PHE A 205 -0.52 24.32 -8.10
CA PHE A 205 -1.42 25.07 -7.25
C PHE A 205 -2.09 26.17 -8.08
N GLU A 206 -3.41 26.10 -8.20
CA GLU A 206 -4.23 27.13 -8.83
C GLU A 206 -4.67 28.14 -7.78
N ILE A 207 -4.48 29.41 -8.07
CA ILE A 207 -4.58 30.52 -7.13
C ILE A 207 -5.49 31.58 -7.70
N GLY A 208 -6.44 32.04 -6.89
CA GLY A 208 -7.19 33.28 -7.10
C GLY A 208 -6.86 34.27 -5.98
N SER A 209 -6.52 35.49 -6.33
CA SER A 209 -6.21 36.58 -5.40
C SER A 209 -7.02 37.83 -5.73
N LYS A 210 -7.43 38.57 -4.70
CA LYS A 210 -8.09 39.89 -4.77
C LYS A 210 -7.11 41.04 -4.62
N GLY A 211 -5.84 40.75 -4.32
CA GLY A 211 -4.84 41.77 -4.03
C GLY A 211 -3.42 41.24 -4.06
N ALA A 212 -2.47 42.09 -3.66
CA ALA A 212 -1.06 41.73 -3.64
C ALA A 212 -0.69 40.84 -2.43
N GLY A 213 0.44 40.15 -2.54
CA GLY A 213 1.01 39.42 -1.42
C GLY A 213 2.03 38.37 -1.86
N VAL A 214 2.41 37.50 -0.91
CA VAL A 214 3.47 36.50 -1.11
C VAL A 214 3.01 35.14 -0.60
N PHE A 215 3.39 34.07 -1.31
CA PHE A 215 3.28 32.71 -0.80
C PHE A 215 4.49 31.85 -1.16
N LYS A 216 4.75 30.82 -0.36
CA LYS A 216 5.78 29.79 -0.57
C LYS A 216 5.15 28.42 -0.64
N VAL A 217 5.74 27.55 -1.45
CA VAL A 217 5.36 26.14 -1.61
C VAL A 217 6.58 25.29 -1.30
N GLU A 218 6.43 24.35 -0.38
CA GLU A 218 7.52 23.54 0.17
C GLU A 218 7.09 22.07 0.32
N ASN A 219 8.07 21.16 0.35
CA ASN A 219 7.91 19.72 0.64
C ASN A 219 6.80 19.02 -0.16
N VAL A 220 6.76 19.24 -1.48
CA VAL A 220 5.73 18.63 -2.32
C VAL A 220 6.09 17.16 -2.55
N LYS A 221 5.26 16.25 -2.03
CA LYS A 221 5.41 14.81 -2.22
C LYS A 221 4.11 14.23 -2.74
N VAL A 222 4.18 13.46 -3.82
CA VAL A 222 3.06 12.68 -4.32
C VAL A 222 3.31 11.22 -4.01
N ILE A 223 2.40 10.62 -3.26
CA ILE A 223 2.47 9.25 -2.79
C ILE A 223 1.24 8.53 -3.34
N ARG A 224 1.40 7.30 -3.84
CA ARG A 224 0.24 6.45 -4.13
C ARG A 224 -0.56 6.24 -2.83
N ALA A 225 -1.85 6.57 -2.84
CA ALA A 225 -2.74 6.47 -1.68
C ALA A 225 -3.53 5.18 -1.62
N ASP A 226 -3.66 4.48 -2.75
CA ASP A 226 -4.44 3.26 -2.81
C ASP A 226 -3.56 2.04 -2.55
N LEU A 227 -3.75 1.45 -1.37
CA LEU A 227 -3.36 0.08 -1.05
C LEU A 227 -4.53 -0.90 -1.32
N GLY A 228 -5.69 -0.40 -1.75
CA GLY A 228 -7.00 -1.02 -1.55
C GLY A 228 -7.32 -2.30 -2.32
N LYS A 229 -6.39 -2.83 -3.10
CA LYS A 229 -6.51 -4.18 -3.69
C LYS A 229 -5.20 -4.91 -3.59
N TYR A 230 -5.28 -6.13 -3.07
CA TYR A 230 -4.18 -7.09 -3.13
C TYR A 230 -3.79 -7.33 -4.59
N VAL A 231 -2.50 -7.21 -4.90
CA VAL A 231 -1.92 -7.91 -6.02
C VAL A 231 -1.61 -9.32 -5.52
N TRP A 232 -2.34 -10.31 -6.02
CA TRP A 232 -2.13 -11.71 -5.68
C TRP A 232 -0.90 -12.23 -6.40
N LYS A 233 0.05 -12.77 -5.64
CA LYS A 233 1.27 -13.39 -6.15
C LYS A 233 1.43 -14.77 -5.56
N ASP A 234 1.93 -15.71 -6.36
CA ASP A 234 2.26 -17.05 -5.88
C ASP A 234 3.54 -16.98 -5.03
N ASP A 235 4.59 -16.31 -5.54
CA ASP A 235 5.82 -16.01 -4.79
C ASP A 235 6.17 -14.50 -4.85
N PRO A 236 5.95 -13.74 -3.76
CA PRO A 236 6.36 -12.33 -3.67
C PRO A 236 7.89 -12.17 -3.62
N LEU A 237 8.40 -11.14 -4.30
CA LEU A 237 9.82 -10.80 -4.22
C LEU A 237 10.21 -10.42 -2.77
N PRO A 238 11.47 -10.63 -2.34
CA PRO A 238 11.91 -10.33 -0.98
C PRO A 238 11.52 -8.92 -0.49
N GLU A 239 11.67 -7.90 -1.32
CA GLU A 239 11.32 -6.51 -1.01
C GLU A 239 9.80 -6.26 -0.84
N GLU A 240 8.97 -7.17 -1.36
CA GLU A 240 7.51 -7.12 -1.32
C GLU A 240 6.94 -7.94 -0.16
N LYS A 241 7.71 -8.87 0.43
CA LYS A 241 7.22 -9.77 1.49
C LYS A 241 6.70 -9.01 2.72
N ARG A 242 7.34 -7.90 3.10
CA ARG A 242 6.84 -6.99 4.16
C ARG A 242 5.47 -6.33 3.84
N ALA A 243 5.12 -6.29 2.56
CA ALA A 243 3.89 -5.68 2.07
C ALA A 243 2.74 -6.68 1.92
N VAL A 244 2.98 -7.98 2.14
CA VAL A 244 1.92 -8.99 2.17
C VAL A 244 0.98 -8.69 3.33
N LYS A 245 -0.30 -8.46 3.03
CA LYS A 245 -1.34 -8.17 4.03
C LYS A 245 -2.51 -9.14 3.97
N ALA A 246 -2.47 -10.13 3.09
CA ALA A 246 -3.38 -11.27 3.12
C ALA A 246 -2.71 -12.52 2.56
N VAL A 247 -3.19 -13.68 2.98
CA VAL A 247 -2.86 -14.99 2.40
C VAL A 247 -4.17 -15.62 1.96
N ARG A 248 -4.23 -16.05 0.71
CA ARG A 248 -5.32 -16.85 0.17
C ARG A 248 -4.87 -18.30 0.18
N ILE A 249 -5.65 -19.13 0.85
CA ILE A 249 -5.40 -20.55 1.04
C ILE A 249 -6.29 -21.29 0.07
N HIS A 250 -5.70 -22.12 -0.79
CA HIS A 250 -6.43 -23.02 -1.68
C HIS A 250 -6.19 -24.45 -1.22
N ALA A 251 -7.27 -25.19 -0.95
CA ALA A 251 -7.18 -26.60 -0.61
C ALA A 251 -8.09 -27.42 -1.53
N LEU A 252 -7.57 -28.53 -2.05
CA LEU A 252 -8.34 -29.52 -2.76
C LEU A 252 -8.62 -30.70 -1.84
N ILE A 253 -9.89 -30.88 -1.50
CA ILE A 253 -10.35 -31.87 -0.52
C ILE A 253 -11.01 -33.02 -1.25
N ARG A 254 -10.68 -34.25 -0.87
CA ARG A 254 -11.30 -35.46 -1.40
C ARG A 254 -12.25 -36.08 -0.36
N SER A 255 -13.33 -36.72 -0.81
CA SER A 255 -14.12 -37.58 0.06
C SER A 255 -13.26 -38.74 0.59
N LYS A 256 -13.46 -39.07 1.87
CA LYS A 256 -12.84 -40.22 2.53
C LYS A 256 -13.27 -41.52 1.85
N ASP A 257 -14.58 -41.67 1.68
CA ASP A 257 -15.19 -42.82 1.05
C ASP A 257 -15.34 -42.63 -0.45
N LYS A 258 -15.39 -43.78 -1.14
CA LYS A 258 -15.67 -43.81 -2.56
C LYS A 258 -17.12 -43.43 -2.85
N VAL A 259 -17.33 -42.77 -3.98
CA VAL A 259 -18.65 -42.43 -4.52
C VAL A 259 -18.74 -42.87 -5.98
N ALA A 260 -19.96 -43.10 -6.47
CA ALA A 260 -20.24 -43.54 -7.84
C ALA A 260 -20.04 -42.40 -8.87
N ILE A 261 -18.88 -41.77 -8.84
CA ILE A 261 -18.42 -40.73 -9.77
C ILE A 261 -17.17 -41.29 -10.42
N ASN A 262 -17.13 -41.41 -11.75
CA ASN A 262 -15.97 -41.97 -12.45
C ASN A 262 -15.49 -41.00 -13.55
N ASP A 263 -15.38 -39.73 -13.16
CA ASP A 263 -14.96 -38.65 -14.04
C ASP A 263 -13.50 -38.28 -13.74
N GLN A 264 -12.68 -38.19 -14.78
CA GLN A 264 -11.36 -37.59 -14.69
C GLN A 264 -11.44 -36.16 -15.22
N LYS A 265 -11.17 -35.18 -14.36
CA LYS A 265 -11.14 -33.78 -14.76
C LYS A 265 -10.00 -33.06 -14.03
N PRO A 266 -9.10 -32.38 -14.75
CA PRO A 266 -8.12 -31.52 -14.09
C PRO A 266 -8.83 -30.33 -13.43
N ASP A 267 -8.35 -29.93 -12.26
CA ASP A 267 -8.71 -28.68 -11.58
C ASP A 267 -7.45 -27.84 -11.37
N THR A 268 -7.60 -26.52 -11.38
CA THR A 268 -6.51 -25.59 -11.13
C THR A 268 -6.59 -25.12 -9.69
N LEU A 269 -5.56 -25.40 -8.89
CA LEU A 269 -5.44 -25.00 -7.50
C LEU A 269 -4.26 -24.05 -7.37
N GLY A 270 -4.49 -22.77 -7.05
CA GLY A 270 -3.41 -21.78 -7.08
C GLY A 270 -2.72 -21.74 -8.45
N ASN A 271 -1.42 -22.02 -8.47
CA ASN A 271 -0.56 -22.08 -9.66
C ASN A 271 -0.40 -23.51 -10.25
N VAL A 272 -0.89 -24.55 -9.58
CA VAL A 272 -0.76 -25.96 -10.01
C VAL A 272 -2.06 -26.52 -10.60
N ILE A 273 -1.91 -27.50 -11.49
CA ILE A 273 -3.03 -28.28 -12.05
C ILE A 273 -3.01 -29.67 -11.43
N VAL A 274 -4.09 -30.01 -10.73
CA VAL A 274 -4.23 -31.31 -10.07
C VAL A 274 -5.26 -32.15 -10.83
N THR A 275 -4.90 -33.39 -11.14
CA THR A 275 -5.83 -34.31 -11.81
C THR A 275 -6.77 -34.96 -10.78
N CYS A 276 -8.02 -34.51 -10.74
CA CYS A 276 -9.06 -35.15 -9.95
C CYS A 276 -9.51 -36.41 -10.68
N SER A 277 -9.26 -37.59 -10.10
CA SER A 277 -9.56 -38.87 -10.74
C SER A 277 -10.07 -39.93 -9.76
N GLY A 278 -10.78 -40.91 -10.30
CA GLY A 278 -11.27 -42.08 -9.57
C GLY A 278 -12.59 -41.84 -8.86
N GLU A 279 -12.98 -42.83 -8.07
CA GLU A 279 -14.29 -42.96 -7.41
C GLU A 279 -14.44 -42.03 -6.20
N TYR A 280 -14.14 -40.74 -6.30
CA TYR A 280 -14.20 -39.82 -5.16
C TYR A 280 -14.86 -38.48 -5.51
N ALA A 281 -15.51 -37.87 -4.53
CA ALA A 281 -15.99 -36.50 -4.65
C ALA A 281 -14.87 -35.54 -4.30
N TRP A 282 -14.68 -34.52 -5.14
CA TRP A 282 -13.64 -33.51 -4.96
C TRP A 282 -14.29 -32.16 -4.65
N ARG A 283 -13.72 -31.40 -3.71
CA ARG A 283 -14.17 -30.07 -3.33
C ARG A 283 -12.99 -29.13 -3.26
N LYS A 284 -13.11 -28.00 -3.94
CA LYS A 284 -12.16 -26.90 -3.83
C LYS A 284 -12.60 -25.95 -2.72
N TYR A 285 -11.73 -25.70 -1.76
CA TYR A 285 -11.90 -24.71 -0.71
C TYR A 285 -10.94 -23.55 -0.97
N ILE A 286 -11.45 -22.32 -0.84
CA ILE A 286 -10.66 -21.10 -0.97
C ILE A 286 -11.03 -20.18 0.18
N GLU A 287 -10.05 -19.80 0.98
CA GLU A 287 -10.20 -18.84 2.07
C GLU A 287 -9.19 -17.71 1.91
N THR A 288 -9.51 -16.52 2.44
CA THR A 288 -8.57 -15.40 2.52
C THR A 288 -8.47 -14.94 3.96
N VAL A 289 -7.25 -14.97 4.48
CA VAL A 289 -6.90 -14.56 5.83
C VAL A 289 -6.08 -13.28 5.75
N GLU A 290 -6.47 -12.25 6.50
CA GLU A 290 -5.75 -10.97 6.51
C GLU A 290 -4.62 -10.97 7.54
N VAL A 291 -3.45 -10.46 7.13
CA VAL A 291 -2.20 -10.41 7.90
C VAL A 291 -1.76 -8.97 8.10
N PHE A 292 -2.63 -8.18 8.74
CA PHE A 292 -2.50 -6.72 8.83
C PHE A 292 -1.18 -6.21 9.44
N ASN A 293 -0.55 -7.01 10.30
CA ASN A 293 0.63 -6.62 11.06
C ASN A 293 1.96 -7.05 10.42
N ASN A 294 1.96 -7.85 9.35
CA ASN A 294 3.20 -8.25 8.66
C ASN A 294 3.96 -7.01 8.14
N GLY A 295 5.29 -6.94 8.29
CA GLY A 295 6.09 -5.81 7.81
C GLY A 295 5.75 -4.43 8.37
N ARG A 296 5.08 -4.36 9.54
CA ARG A 296 4.93 -3.12 10.31
C ARG A 296 6.16 -2.79 11.16
N PHE A 297 7.22 -3.58 11.06
CA PHE A 297 8.36 -3.60 11.97
C PHE A 297 9.66 -3.39 11.20
#